data_AF-A0A956AWF9-F1
#
_entry.id   AF-A0A956AWF9-F1
#
_cell.length_a   1.000
_cell.length_b   1.000
_cell.length_c   1.000
_cell.angle_alpha   90.00
_cell.angle_beta   90.00
_cell.angle_gamma   90.00
#
_symmetry.space_group_name_H-M   'P 1'
#
loop_
_entity.id
_entity.type
_entity.pdbx_description
1 polymer ?
#
loop_
_entity_poly.entity_id
_entity_poly.type
_entity_poly.pdbx_seq_one_letter_code
_entity_poly.pdbx_strand_id
1 'polypeptide(L)'
;GRSFAAAAARFDGVGEADALLAALAAGLAPHGEIEGVLLPPVLGLDQPEVHRAVFEEALGIRVAEALGTTPGTPGLRLHRALEAWLARLEIPVRRGRVTALHAEACQVEIEGRLEGADAVVLAVGGRLSGGLDGSEVTPLCLPVRPRPPLDKVAAVRSRGPYWGRLFEGGLRVDDRMRVLGLDGGVIDPHVLAAGDVLAGPDPVATRCASGKAVLSGYLAGENAAKGGPR
;
A
#
# COMPACT_ATOMS: atom_id res chain seq x y z
N GLY A 1 -23.68 -5.19 4.61
CA GLY A 1 -23.78 -3.96 3.82
C GLY A 1 -22.74 -3.99 2.73
N ARG A 2 -23.05 -3.49 1.52
CA ARG A 2 -22.08 -3.38 0.42
C ARG A 2 -21.07 -2.26 0.74
N SER A 3 -19.78 -2.45 0.44
CA SER A 3 -18.75 -1.43 0.66
C SER A 3 -18.75 -0.38 -0.45
N PHE A 4 -18.28 0.84 -0.18
CA PHE A 4 -18.12 1.87 -1.21
C PHE A 4 -17.13 1.45 -2.30
N ALA A 5 -16.10 0.68 -1.96
CA ALA A 5 -15.18 0.10 -2.94
C ALA A 5 -15.90 -0.79 -3.97
N ALA A 6 -16.87 -1.60 -3.53
CA ALA A 6 -17.64 -2.44 -4.45
C ALA A 6 -18.58 -1.61 -5.33
N ALA A 7 -19.12 -0.50 -4.81
CA ALA A 7 -19.92 0.43 -5.62
C ALA A 7 -19.04 1.16 -6.65
N ALA A 8 -17.86 1.63 -6.25
CA ALA A 8 -16.89 2.26 -7.15
C ALA A 8 -16.47 1.33 -8.30
N ALA A 9 -16.23 0.05 -8.01
CA ALA A 9 -15.89 -0.91 -9.07
C ALA A 9 -17.01 -1.11 -10.11
N ARG A 10 -18.28 -0.94 -9.71
CA ARG A 10 -19.42 -1.03 -10.64
C ARG A 10 -19.58 0.22 -11.50
N PHE A 11 -19.13 1.37 -10.99
CA PHE A 11 -19.13 2.63 -11.73
C PHE A 11 -18.22 2.63 -12.93
N ASP A 12 -17.19 1.77 -12.94
CA ASP A 12 -16.35 1.58 -14.13
C ASP A 12 -17.10 0.80 -15.25
N GLY A 13 -18.30 0.26 -14.97
CA GLY A 13 -19.17 -0.43 -15.92
C GLY A 13 -20.24 0.49 -16.54
N VAL A 14 -20.98 -0.04 -17.52
CA VAL A 14 -21.99 0.74 -18.27
C VAL A 14 -23.27 0.94 -17.45
N GLY A 15 -23.78 2.17 -17.39
CA GLY A 15 -25.12 2.53 -16.91
C GLY A 15 -25.28 2.82 -15.41
N GLU A 16 -24.34 2.40 -14.56
CA GLU A 16 -24.42 2.69 -13.11
C GLU A 16 -24.26 4.20 -12.82
N ALA A 17 -23.36 4.85 -13.56
CA ALA A 17 -23.12 6.29 -13.46
C ALA A 17 -24.37 7.10 -13.86
N ASP A 18 -25.00 6.75 -14.98
CA ASP A 18 -26.21 7.42 -15.46
C ASP A 18 -27.37 7.28 -14.48
N ALA A 19 -27.54 6.09 -13.88
CA ALA A 19 -28.57 5.83 -12.90
C ALA A 19 -28.41 6.67 -11.64
N LEU A 20 -27.18 6.80 -11.12
CA LEU A 20 -26.92 7.67 -9.97
C LEU A 20 -27.14 9.14 -10.33
N LEU A 21 -26.68 9.57 -11.49
CA LEU A 21 -26.83 10.95 -11.96
C LEU A 21 -28.32 11.34 -12.04
N ALA A 22 -29.16 10.49 -12.64
CA ALA A 22 -30.60 10.70 -12.71
C ALA A 22 -31.24 10.75 -11.32
N ALA A 23 -30.83 9.86 -10.41
CA ALA A 23 -31.32 9.86 -9.03
C ALA A 23 -30.91 11.12 -8.25
N LEU A 24 -29.67 11.60 -8.45
CA LEU A 24 -29.20 12.85 -7.87
C LEU A 24 -29.96 14.04 -8.42
N ALA A 25 -30.11 14.16 -9.74
CA ALA A 25 -30.87 15.25 -10.35
C ALA A 25 -32.31 15.34 -9.80
N ALA A 26 -33.00 14.20 -9.74
CA ALA A 26 -34.35 14.12 -9.17
C ALA A 26 -34.38 14.45 -7.66
N GLY A 27 -33.37 13.98 -6.91
CA GLY A 27 -33.25 14.23 -5.47
C GLY A 27 -32.89 15.67 -5.13
N LEU A 28 -32.16 16.37 -6.00
CA LEU A 28 -31.73 17.75 -5.82
C LEU A 28 -32.80 18.77 -6.26
N ALA A 29 -33.63 18.42 -7.24
CA ALA A 29 -34.70 19.28 -7.78
C ALA A 29 -35.65 19.95 -6.74
N PRO A 30 -36.07 19.31 -5.63
CA PRO A 30 -36.94 19.97 -4.64
C PRO A 30 -36.20 20.93 -3.71
N HIS A 31 -34.87 20.97 -3.76
CA HIS A 31 -34.07 21.86 -2.92
C HIS A 31 -33.82 23.19 -3.65
N GLY A 32 -33.55 24.25 -2.87
CA GLY A 32 -33.18 25.56 -3.40
C GLY A 32 -31.77 25.58 -3.98
N GLU A 33 -31.09 26.73 -3.90
CA GLU A 33 -29.72 26.85 -4.40
C GLU A 33 -28.76 25.92 -3.65
N ILE A 34 -28.15 25.00 -4.40
CA ILE A 34 -27.13 24.06 -3.93
C ILE A 34 -25.85 24.36 -4.69
N GLU A 35 -24.76 24.62 -3.97
CA GLU A 35 -23.46 24.90 -4.60
C GLU A 35 -22.66 23.63 -4.93
N GLY A 36 -23.02 22.50 -4.31
CA GLY A 36 -22.38 21.22 -4.57
C GLY A 36 -22.88 20.06 -3.73
N VAL A 37 -22.44 18.86 -4.10
CA VAL A 37 -22.80 17.61 -3.44
C VAL A 37 -21.54 16.83 -3.04
N LEU A 38 -21.59 16.28 -1.83
CA LEU A 38 -20.57 15.35 -1.34
C LEU A 38 -21.12 13.92 -1.39
N LEU A 39 -20.57 13.13 -2.30
CA LEU A 39 -20.94 11.73 -2.50
C LEU A 39 -20.06 10.81 -1.64
N PRO A 40 -20.50 9.60 -1.30
CA PRO A 40 -19.57 8.55 -0.91
C PRO A 40 -18.57 8.27 -2.05
N PRO A 41 -17.41 7.63 -1.79
CA PRO A 41 -16.38 7.48 -2.81
C PRO A 41 -16.70 6.34 -3.79
N VAL A 42 -17.61 6.62 -4.71
CA VAL A 42 -18.25 5.68 -5.64
C VAL A 42 -18.05 6.03 -7.10
N LEU A 43 -17.41 7.15 -7.45
CA LEU A 43 -17.28 7.66 -8.82
C LEU A 43 -16.30 6.84 -9.68
N GLY A 44 -16.17 5.54 -9.48
CA GLY A 44 -15.23 4.69 -10.22
C GLY A 44 -13.90 4.48 -9.51
N LEU A 45 -13.15 3.50 -9.98
CA LEU A 45 -11.79 3.20 -9.51
C LEU A 45 -10.72 3.52 -10.55
N ASP A 46 -11.08 3.56 -11.83
CA ASP A 46 -10.10 3.75 -12.91
C ASP A 46 -10.07 5.22 -13.40
N GLN A 47 -11.23 5.85 -13.57
CA GLN A 47 -11.33 7.22 -14.08
C GLN A 47 -12.28 8.11 -13.25
N PRO A 48 -12.00 8.30 -11.94
CA PRO A 48 -12.90 9.04 -11.06
C PRO A 48 -13.06 10.53 -11.42
N GLU A 49 -12.02 11.12 -12.00
CA GLU A 49 -12.02 12.50 -12.46
C GLU A 49 -12.99 12.71 -13.64
N VAL A 50 -13.09 11.71 -14.54
CA VAL A 50 -13.98 11.75 -15.70
C VAL A 50 -15.44 11.66 -15.24
N HIS A 51 -15.76 10.71 -14.37
CA HIS A 51 -17.10 10.60 -13.82
C HIS A 51 -17.51 11.84 -13.02
N ARG A 52 -16.58 12.42 -12.23
CA ARG A 52 -16.86 13.67 -11.53
C ARG A 52 -17.19 14.79 -12.52
N ALA A 53 -16.38 14.99 -13.56
CA ALA A 53 -16.61 16.03 -14.55
C ALA A 53 -17.97 15.87 -15.26
N VAL A 54 -18.34 14.64 -15.63
CA VAL A 54 -19.67 14.33 -16.21
C VAL A 54 -20.80 14.71 -15.26
N PHE A 55 -20.66 14.43 -13.96
CA PHE A 55 -21.67 14.77 -12.97
C PHE A 55 -21.76 16.28 -12.74
N GLU A 56 -20.62 16.98 -12.67
CA GLU A 56 -20.58 18.45 -12.52
C GLU A 56 -21.21 19.15 -13.71
N GLU A 57 -20.91 18.69 -14.93
CA GLU A 57 -21.49 19.23 -16.16
C GLU A 57 -23.01 19.02 -16.21
N ALA A 58 -23.48 17.81 -15.87
CA ALA A 58 -24.90 17.48 -15.94
C ALA A 58 -25.74 18.11 -14.83
N LEU A 59 -25.18 18.30 -13.63
CA LEU A 59 -25.90 18.87 -12.49
C LEU A 59 -25.75 20.39 -12.37
N GLY A 60 -24.72 20.98 -12.99
CA GLY A 60 -24.41 22.42 -12.88
C GLY A 60 -23.90 22.84 -11.50
N ILE A 61 -23.47 21.90 -10.67
CA ILE A 61 -22.98 22.12 -9.30
C ILE A 61 -21.66 21.39 -9.08
N ARG A 62 -20.90 21.76 -8.04
CA ARG A 62 -19.65 21.05 -7.70
C ARG A 62 -19.94 19.65 -7.18
N VAL A 63 -19.10 18.69 -7.51
CA VAL A 63 -19.21 17.29 -7.03
C VAL A 63 -17.90 16.90 -6.37
N ALA A 64 -17.99 16.34 -5.17
CA ALA A 64 -16.81 15.81 -4.47
C ALA A 64 -17.15 14.46 -3.82
N GLU A 65 -16.11 13.73 -3.41
CA GLU A 65 -16.28 12.49 -2.65
C GLU A 65 -15.77 12.65 -1.21
N ALA A 66 -16.54 12.13 -0.27
CA ALA A 66 -16.12 11.96 1.11
C ALA A 66 -15.12 10.79 1.24
N LEU A 67 -14.34 10.79 2.32
CA LEU A 67 -13.55 9.63 2.69
C LEU A 67 -14.47 8.48 3.10
N GLY A 68 -14.23 7.30 2.54
CA GLY A 68 -15.01 6.09 2.79
C GLY A 68 -14.48 5.24 3.94
N THR A 69 -15.14 4.10 4.15
CA THR A 69 -14.69 3.05 5.06
C THR A 69 -13.64 2.15 4.41
N THR A 70 -12.89 1.41 5.22
CA THR A 70 -11.90 0.42 4.73
C THR A 70 -12.61 -0.78 4.06
N PRO A 71 -12.13 -1.28 2.91
CA PRO A 71 -10.99 -0.79 2.10
C PRO A 71 -11.30 0.55 1.45
N GLY A 72 -10.37 1.51 1.59
CA GLY A 72 -10.57 2.87 1.10
C GLY A 72 -10.44 2.95 -0.42
N THR A 73 -11.48 3.49 -1.09
CA THR A 73 -11.50 3.73 -2.53
C THR A 73 -10.26 4.50 -3.04
N PRO A 74 -9.74 5.54 -2.37
CA PRO A 74 -8.52 6.23 -2.83
C PRO A 74 -7.29 5.33 -2.87
N GLY A 75 -7.14 4.42 -1.90
CA GLY A 75 -6.03 3.46 -1.88
C GLY A 75 -6.13 2.45 -3.01
N LEU A 76 -7.35 1.98 -3.32
CA LEU A 76 -7.59 1.09 -4.46
C LEU A 76 -7.32 1.78 -5.81
N ARG A 77 -7.73 3.04 -5.96
CA ARG A 77 -7.42 3.86 -7.15
C ARG A 77 -5.91 3.99 -7.34
N LEU A 78 -5.18 4.34 -6.28
CA LEU A 78 -3.72 4.43 -6.33
C LEU A 78 -3.09 3.08 -6.72
N HIS A 79 -3.54 1.98 -6.12
CA HIS A 79 -3.04 0.64 -6.45
C HIS A 79 -3.26 0.30 -7.93
N ARG A 80 -4.47 0.51 -8.46
CA ARG A 80 -4.77 0.26 -9.88
C ARG A 80 -3.95 1.15 -10.82
N ALA A 81 -3.77 2.42 -10.48
CA ALA A 81 -2.94 3.34 -11.24
C ALA A 81 -1.47 2.88 -11.30
N LEU A 82 -0.91 2.40 -10.17
CA LEU A 82 0.44 1.85 -10.11
C LEU A 82 0.57 0.55 -10.94
N GLU A 83 -0.38 -0.39 -10.82
CA GLU A 83 -0.39 -1.61 -11.63
C GLU A 83 -0.45 -1.31 -13.14
N ALA A 84 -1.33 -0.40 -13.54
CA ALA A 84 -1.44 0.03 -14.94
C ALA A 84 -0.14 0.70 -15.44
N TRP A 85 0.52 1.47 -14.58
CA TRP A 85 1.80 2.08 -14.90
C TRP A 85 2.92 1.05 -15.05
N LEU A 86 3.05 0.10 -14.12
CA LEU A 86 4.04 -0.99 -14.19
C LEU A 86 3.82 -1.87 -15.43
N ALA A 87 2.57 -2.18 -15.78
CA ALA A 87 2.23 -2.94 -16.98
C ALA A 87 2.66 -2.21 -18.25
N ARG A 88 2.47 -0.88 -18.32
CA ARG A 88 2.89 -0.05 -19.47
C ARG A 88 4.41 0.07 -19.61
N LEU A 89 5.16 -0.09 -18.51
CA LEU A 89 6.62 -0.10 -18.52
C LEU A 89 7.21 -1.48 -18.85
N GLU A 90 6.36 -2.50 -19.07
CA GLU A 90 6.77 -3.87 -19.38
C GLU A 90 7.78 -4.45 -18.37
N ILE A 91 7.67 -4.04 -17.10
CA ILE A 91 8.56 -4.50 -16.03
C ILE A 91 8.37 -6.02 -15.86
N PRO A 92 9.45 -6.84 -15.99
CA PRO A 92 9.33 -8.28 -15.86
C PRO A 92 8.84 -8.67 -14.45
N VAL A 93 7.69 -9.34 -14.38
CA VAL A 93 7.17 -9.90 -13.12
C VAL A 93 7.46 -11.39 -13.07
N ARG A 94 8.21 -11.81 -12.05
CA ARG A 94 8.39 -13.22 -11.71
C ARG A 94 7.51 -13.58 -10.53
N ARG A 95 6.72 -14.63 -10.68
CA ARG A 95 5.92 -15.22 -9.59
C ARG A 95 6.66 -16.44 -9.07
N GLY A 96 6.82 -16.52 -7.77
CA GLY A 96 7.45 -17.65 -7.10
C GLY A 96 7.69 -17.33 -5.62
N ARG A 97 7.99 -18.36 -4.84
CA ARG A 97 8.40 -18.17 -3.44
C ARG A 97 9.88 -17.82 -3.38
N VAL A 98 10.19 -16.65 -2.83
CA VAL A 98 11.57 -16.31 -2.44
C VAL A 98 11.94 -17.11 -1.19
N THR A 99 13.01 -17.88 -1.25
CA THR A 99 13.46 -18.77 -0.17
C THR A 99 14.71 -18.26 0.54
N ALA A 100 15.55 -17.49 -0.14
CA ALA A 100 16.76 -16.93 0.43
C ALA A 100 17.12 -15.57 -0.19
N LEU A 101 17.86 -14.78 0.59
CA LEU A 101 18.58 -13.60 0.15
C LEU A 101 20.06 -13.78 0.49
N HIS A 102 20.91 -13.72 -0.52
CA HIS A 102 22.36 -13.66 -0.36
C HIS A 102 22.77 -12.19 -0.47
N ALA A 103 22.71 -11.46 0.65
CA ALA A 103 22.92 -10.01 0.69
C ALA A 103 24.27 -9.58 0.07
N GLU A 104 25.35 -10.28 0.44
CA GLU A 104 26.71 -9.99 -0.06
C GLU A 104 26.82 -10.12 -1.59
N ALA A 105 26.07 -11.03 -2.20
CA ALA A 105 26.05 -11.25 -3.65
C ALA A 105 24.89 -10.53 -4.36
N CYS A 106 24.00 -9.86 -3.62
CA CYS A 106 22.75 -9.29 -4.12
C CYS A 106 21.92 -10.28 -4.96
N GLN A 107 21.84 -11.53 -4.49
CA GLN A 107 21.09 -12.59 -5.15
C GLN A 107 19.86 -12.98 -4.35
N VAL A 108 18.75 -13.18 -5.05
CA VAL A 108 17.53 -13.76 -4.48
C VAL A 108 17.36 -15.18 -5.02
N GLU A 109 17.02 -16.10 -4.13
CA GLU A 109 16.66 -17.45 -4.53
C GLU A 109 15.13 -17.54 -4.67
N ILE A 110 14.67 -17.91 -5.87
CA ILE A 110 13.27 -18.07 -6.21
C ILE A 110 13.06 -19.53 -6.60
N GLU A 111 12.37 -20.29 -5.77
CA GLU A 111 12.06 -21.72 -6.02
C GLU A 111 13.30 -22.57 -6.39
N GLY A 112 14.43 -22.32 -5.72
CA GLY A 112 15.69 -23.03 -5.97
C GLY A 112 16.59 -22.43 -7.05
N ARG A 113 16.17 -21.33 -7.70
CA ARG A 113 16.96 -20.64 -8.72
C ARG A 113 17.48 -19.30 -8.21
N LEU A 114 18.78 -19.07 -8.37
CA LEU A 114 19.41 -17.79 -8.05
C LEU A 114 19.20 -16.78 -9.18
N GLU A 115 18.75 -15.58 -8.83
CA GLU A 115 18.63 -14.42 -9.70
C GLU A 115 19.43 -13.26 -9.07
N GLY A 116 20.38 -12.69 -9.83
CA GLY A 116 21.20 -11.57 -9.38
C GLY A 116 20.61 -10.22 -9.78
N ALA A 117 20.87 -9.20 -8.97
CA ALA A 117 20.51 -7.81 -9.24
C ALA A 117 21.61 -6.86 -8.76
N ASP A 118 21.59 -5.61 -9.23
CA ASP A 118 22.45 -4.55 -8.70
C ASP A 118 21.98 -4.06 -7.32
N ALA A 119 20.69 -4.22 -7.03
CA ALA A 119 20.06 -3.90 -5.76
C ALA A 119 18.80 -4.73 -5.53
N VAL A 120 18.51 -5.01 -4.25
CA VAL A 120 17.30 -5.71 -3.81
C VAL A 120 16.51 -4.83 -2.85
N VAL A 121 15.22 -4.63 -3.15
CA VAL A 121 14.28 -3.93 -2.27
C VAL A 121 13.31 -4.93 -1.64
N LEU A 122 13.34 -5.03 -0.32
CA LEU A 122 12.45 -5.90 0.45
C LEU A 122 11.12 -5.19 0.72
N ALA A 123 10.10 -5.55 -0.05
CA ALA A 123 8.73 -5.07 0.11
C ALA A 123 7.75 -6.21 0.46
N VAL A 124 8.20 -7.14 1.33
CA VAL A 124 7.49 -8.40 1.64
C VAL A 124 6.30 -8.26 2.61
N GLY A 125 6.04 -7.04 3.06
CA GLY A 125 5.03 -6.74 4.07
C GLY A 125 5.43 -7.15 5.49
N GLY A 126 4.58 -6.81 6.45
CA GLY A 126 4.85 -6.99 7.88
C GLY A 126 4.29 -8.29 8.46
N ARG A 127 4.16 -8.32 9.80
CA ARG A 127 3.65 -9.48 10.55
C ARG A 127 2.20 -9.87 10.18
N LEU A 128 1.36 -8.89 9.87
CA LEU A 128 -0.05 -9.13 9.52
C LEU A 128 -0.23 -9.74 8.13
N SER A 129 0.65 -9.39 7.18
CA SER A 129 0.63 -9.94 5.83
C SER A 129 1.43 -11.23 5.69
N GLY A 130 2.10 -11.68 6.77
CA GLY A 130 2.93 -12.89 6.76
C GLY A 130 4.35 -12.68 6.22
N GLY A 131 4.77 -11.44 5.94
CA GLY A 131 6.15 -11.13 5.53
C GLY A 131 7.18 -11.28 6.65
N LEU A 132 6.71 -11.24 7.90
CA LEU A 132 7.49 -11.52 9.11
C LEU A 132 6.78 -12.60 9.92
N ASP A 133 7.48 -13.70 10.19
CA ASP A 133 6.89 -14.89 10.81
C ASP A 133 6.71 -14.77 12.33
N GLY A 134 7.48 -13.91 12.99
CA GLY A 134 7.49 -13.89 14.45
C GLY A 134 8.88 -13.70 15.03
N SER A 135 9.87 -14.28 14.34
CA SER A 135 11.22 -14.45 14.82
C SER A 135 12.02 -13.15 14.78
N GLU A 136 13.21 -13.19 15.42
CA GLU A 136 14.16 -12.07 15.45
C GLU A 136 14.95 -11.94 14.14
N VAL A 137 14.70 -12.84 13.19
CA VAL A 137 15.38 -12.92 11.91
C VAL A 137 14.32 -13.15 10.83
N THR A 138 14.30 -12.39 9.74
CA THR A 138 13.33 -12.65 8.66
C THR A 138 13.52 -14.07 8.11
N PRO A 139 12.53 -14.63 7.37
CA PRO A 139 12.75 -15.83 6.57
C PRO A 139 13.94 -15.74 5.59
N LEU A 140 14.44 -14.52 5.33
CA LEU A 140 15.60 -14.23 4.48
C LEU A 140 16.88 -13.94 5.30
N CYS A 141 16.95 -14.40 6.55
CA CYS A 141 18.12 -14.29 7.43
C CYS A 141 18.54 -12.86 7.85
N LEU A 142 17.70 -11.85 7.65
CA LEU A 142 17.97 -10.47 8.09
C LEU A 142 17.50 -10.18 9.52
N PRO A 143 18.23 -9.37 10.30
CA PRO A 143 17.85 -9.07 11.68
C PRO A 143 16.59 -8.21 11.76
N VAL A 144 15.68 -8.63 12.62
CA VAL A 144 14.40 -7.97 12.91
C VAL A 144 14.44 -7.47 14.34
N ARG A 145 13.98 -6.24 14.58
CA ARG A 145 13.84 -5.73 15.95
C ARG A 145 12.87 -6.64 16.71
N PRO A 146 13.30 -7.34 17.78
CA PRO A 146 12.44 -8.27 18.48
C PRO A 146 11.39 -7.53 19.30
N ARG A 147 10.33 -8.26 19.64
CA ARG A 147 9.26 -7.77 20.53
C ARG A 147 8.78 -8.90 21.45
N PRO A 148 8.32 -8.61 22.70
CA PRO A 148 7.69 -9.61 23.55
C PRO A 148 6.63 -10.46 22.84
N PRO A 149 6.46 -11.72 23.28
CA PRO A 149 5.53 -12.65 22.67
C PRO A 149 4.10 -12.08 22.64
N LEU A 150 3.56 -11.98 21.44
CA LEU A 150 2.22 -11.48 21.15
C LEU A 150 1.34 -12.67 20.75
N ASP A 151 0.20 -12.82 21.43
CA ASP A 151 -0.92 -13.57 20.86
C ASP A 151 -1.49 -12.74 19.70
N LYS A 152 -1.08 -13.11 18.47
CA LYS A 152 -1.48 -12.43 17.23
C LYS A 152 -3.00 -12.37 17.08
N VAL A 153 -3.71 -13.44 17.46
CA VAL A 153 -5.16 -13.55 17.30
C VAL A 153 -5.88 -12.65 18.30
N ALA A 154 -5.45 -12.66 19.56
CA ALA A 154 -6.02 -11.80 20.59
C ALA A 154 -5.74 -10.31 20.32
N ALA A 155 -4.52 -9.95 19.90
CA ALA A 155 -4.15 -8.57 19.59
C ALA A 155 -4.97 -8.00 18.43
N VAL A 156 -5.14 -8.77 17.35
CA VAL A 156 -5.92 -8.36 16.17
C VAL A 156 -7.41 -8.24 16.48
N ARG A 157 -7.99 -9.22 17.20
CA ARG A 157 -9.42 -9.25 17.48
C ARG A 157 -9.87 -8.19 18.49
N SER A 158 -9.05 -7.91 19.51
CA SER A 158 -9.45 -7.02 20.60
C SER A 158 -9.07 -5.55 20.38
N ARG A 159 -8.22 -5.24 19.38
CA ARG A 159 -7.48 -3.97 19.35
C ARG A 159 -6.90 -3.62 20.73
N GLY A 160 -6.48 -4.65 21.47
CA GLY A 160 -6.14 -4.55 22.88
C GLY A 160 -4.87 -3.72 23.13
N PRO A 161 -4.36 -3.68 24.37
CA PRO A 161 -3.23 -2.84 24.76
C PRO A 161 -1.92 -3.15 24.00
N TYR A 162 -1.91 -4.21 23.20
CA TYR A 162 -0.79 -4.68 22.39
C TYR A 162 -1.03 -4.58 20.88
N TRP A 163 -2.11 -3.93 20.42
CA TRP A 163 -2.40 -3.76 18.99
C TRP A 163 -1.35 -2.93 18.26
N GLY A 164 -1.06 -1.72 18.76
CA GLY A 164 0.02 -0.90 18.21
C GLY A 164 1.38 -1.57 18.35
N ARG A 165 1.43 -2.58 19.24
CA ARG A 165 2.63 -3.34 19.46
C ARG A 165 3.01 -4.26 18.28
N LEU A 166 2.09 -4.57 17.37
CA LEU A 166 2.37 -5.45 16.24
C LEU A 166 3.32 -4.82 15.20
N PHE A 167 3.46 -3.49 15.19
CA PHE A 167 4.10 -2.75 14.10
C PHE A 167 5.50 -2.18 14.43
N GLU A 168 5.95 -2.24 15.69
CA GLU A 168 7.33 -1.79 16.02
C GLU A 168 8.40 -2.85 15.68
N GLY A 169 7.99 -4.11 15.48
CA GLY A 169 8.89 -5.20 15.10
C GLY A 169 9.02 -5.31 13.58
N GLY A 170 10.22 -5.07 13.06
CA GLY A 170 10.53 -5.08 11.62
C GLY A 170 12.01 -4.86 11.33
N LEU A 171 12.34 -4.66 10.07
CA LEU A 171 13.68 -4.29 9.60
C LEU A 171 13.97 -2.82 9.93
N ARG A 172 15.13 -2.55 10.52
CA ARG A 172 15.62 -1.17 10.68
C ARG A 172 16.27 -0.73 9.38
N VAL A 173 16.09 0.55 9.04
CA VAL A 173 16.73 1.17 7.89
C VAL A 173 17.32 2.53 8.27
N ASP A 174 18.30 2.99 7.49
CA ASP A 174 18.74 4.40 7.53
C ASP A 174 17.88 5.31 6.64
N ASP A 175 18.26 6.58 6.54
CA ASP A 175 17.54 7.59 5.73
C ASP A 175 17.55 7.28 4.22
N ARG A 176 18.39 6.34 3.77
CA ARG A 176 18.46 5.86 2.38
C ARG A 176 17.72 4.53 2.18
N MET A 177 16.95 4.09 3.18
CA MET A 177 16.22 2.83 3.19
C MET A 177 17.10 1.58 3.20
N ARG A 178 18.41 1.69 3.52
CA ARG A 178 19.34 0.55 3.57
C ARG A 178 19.16 -0.24 4.85
N VAL A 179 19.12 -1.57 4.76
CA VAL A 179 18.86 -2.43 5.93
C VAL A 179 20.02 -2.37 6.92
N LEU A 180 19.67 -2.18 8.20
CA LEU A 180 20.61 -2.11 9.30
C LEU A 180 20.70 -3.42 10.08
N GLY A 181 21.92 -3.73 10.52
CA GLY A 181 22.23 -4.79 11.47
C GLY A 181 21.77 -4.47 12.89
N LEU A 182 21.97 -5.43 13.80
CA LEU A 182 21.67 -5.25 15.22
C LEU A 182 22.59 -4.20 15.88
N ASP A 183 23.81 -4.06 15.37
CA ASP A 183 24.80 -3.04 15.74
C ASP A 183 24.43 -1.64 15.20
N GLY A 184 23.45 -1.54 14.31
CA GLY A 184 23.06 -0.31 13.63
C GLY A 184 23.89 0.03 12.40
N GLY A 185 24.86 -0.81 12.02
CA GLY A 185 25.60 -0.69 10.76
C GLY A 185 24.75 -1.11 9.57
N VAL A 186 25.09 -0.63 8.37
CA VAL A 186 24.44 -1.11 7.14
C VAL A 186 24.95 -2.51 6.83
N ILE A 187 24.05 -3.48 6.66
CA ILE A 187 24.42 -4.86 6.31
C ILE A 187 25.05 -4.90 4.92
N ASP A 188 24.36 -4.28 3.96
CA ASP A 188 24.82 -4.16 2.59
C ASP A 188 24.21 -2.90 1.96
N PRO A 189 24.99 -2.07 1.25
CA PRO A 189 24.48 -0.82 0.68
C PRO A 189 23.44 -0.99 -0.43
N HIS A 190 23.33 -2.18 -1.02
CA HIS A 190 22.42 -2.55 -2.09
C HIS A 190 21.21 -3.37 -1.61
N VAL A 191 21.09 -3.63 -0.30
CA VAL A 191 19.91 -4.26 0.30
C VAL A 191 19.09 -3.21 1.03
N LEU A 192 17.91 -2.93 0.47
CA LEU A 192 16.98 -1.92 0.96
C LEU A 192 15.67 -2.58 1.42
N ALA A 193 14.85 -1.83 2.15
CA ALA A 193 13.52 -2.29 2.56
C ALA A 193 12.48 -1.18 2.49
N ALA A 194 11.23 -1.55 2.23
CA ALA A 194 10.12 -0.61 2.10
C ALA A 194 8.79 -1.21 2.59
N GLY A 195 7.86 -0.34 2.98
CA GLY A 195 6.51 -0.73 3.38
C GLY A 195 6.42 -1.29 4.80
N ASP A 196 5.57 -2.30 4.98
CA ASP A 196 5.22 -2.81 6.31
C ASP A 196 6.25 -3.75 6.93
N VAL A 197 7.28 -4.12 6.18
CA VAL A 197 8.44 -4.85 6.74
C VAL A 197 9.29 -3.96 7.65
N LEU A 198 9.20 -2.64 7.49
CA LEU A 198 9.98 -1.67 8.24
C LEU A 198 9.54 -1.61 9.71
N ALA A 199 10.53 -1.62 10.60
CA ALA A 199 10.33 -1.24 12.00
C ALA A 199 9.97 0.25 12.08
N GLY A 200 9.16 0.62 13.08
CA GLY A 200 8.83 2.03 13.27
C GLY A 200 7.63 2.26 14.16
N PRO A 201 7.16 3.52 14.23
CA PRO A 201 5.96 3.86 14.98
C PRO A 201 4.74 3.13 14.41
N ASP A 202 3.78 2.85 15.30
CA ASP A 202 2.52 2.20 14.94
C ASP A 202 1.78 3.00 13.85
N PRO A 203 1.65 2.46 12.62
CA PRO A 203 1.00 3.13 11.51
C PRO A 203 -0.51 3.36 11.74
N VAL A 204 -1.12 2.63 12.69
CA VAL A 204 -2.52 2.85 13.11
C VAL A 204 -2.61 4.05 14.04
N ALA A 205 -1.70 4.17 15.00
CA ALA A 205 -1.62 5.33 15.88
C ALA A 205 -1.34 6.63 15.10
N THR A 206 -0.46 6.57 14.11
CA THR A 206 -0.10 7.73 13.28
C THR A 206 -1.04 7.97 12.10
N ARG A 207 -1.96 7.03 11.82
CA ARG A 207 -2.90 7.06 10.69
C ARG A 207 -2.21 7.26 9.33
N CYS A 208 -0.97 6.78 9.19
CA CYS A 208 -0.14 7.02 8.00
C CYS A 208 0.32 5.75 7.28
N ALA A 209 -0.28 4.59 7.58
CA ALA A 209 0.12 3.28 7.02
C ALA A 209 0.42 3.32 5.51
N SER A 210 -0.56 3.71 4.70
CA SER A 210 -0.41 3.79 3.24
C SER A 210 0.60 4.85 2.81
N GLY A 211 0.64 5.99 3.49
CA GLY A 211 1.61 7.05 3.22
C GLY A 211 3.05 6.59 3.47
N LYS A 212 3.29 5.86 4.55
CA LYS A 212 4.59 5.22 4.84
C LYS A 212 4.99 4.26 3.73
N ALA A 213 4.08 3.40 3.27
CA ALA A 213 4.36 2.42 2.23
C ALA A 213 4.72 3.09 0.89
N VAL A 214 3.95 4.10 0.48
CA VAL A 214 4.21 4.86 -0.76
C VAL A 214 5.54 5.60 -0.68
N LEU A 215 5.79 6.33 0.41
CA LEU A 215 7.01 7.12 0.57
C LEU A 215 8.25 6.25 0.65
N SER A 216 8.24 5.20 1.48
CA SER A 216 9.38 4.28 1.58
C SER A 216 9.63 3.50 0.30
N GLY A 217 8.58 3.12 -0.44
CA GLY A 217 8.71 2.48 -1.75
C GLY A 217 9.38 3.40 -2.77
N TYR A 218 8.96 4.67 -2.83
CA TYR A 218 9.58 5.68 -3.68
C TYR A 218 11.06 5.89 -3.34
N LEU A 219 11.37 6.13 -2.05
CA LEU A 219 12.74 6.36 -1.59
C LEU A 219 13.64 5.15 -1.81
N ALA A 220 13.15 3.93 -1.54
CA ALA A 220 13.94 2.72 -1.75
C ALA A 220 14.19 2.47 -3.24
N GLY A 221 13.19 2.68 -4.11
CA GLY A 221 13.36 2.57 -5.56
C GLY A 221 14.34 3.59 -6.13
N GLU A 222 14.24 4.85 -5.68
CA GLU A 222 15.16 5.91 -6.11
C GLU A 222 16.60 5.64 -5.67
N ASN A 223 16.80 5.20 -4.42
CA ASN A 223 18.13 4.88 -3.90
C ASN A 223 18.71 3.61 -4.53
N ALA A 224 17.88 2.59 -4.83
CA ALA A 224 18.28 1.41 -5.57
C ALA A 224 18.81 1.77 -6.97
N ALA A 225 18.12 2.68 -7.68
CA ALA A 225 18.55 3.14 -9.00
C ALA A 225 19.84 3.98 -8.96
N LYS A 226 20.05 4.77 -7.89
CA LYS A 226 21.25 5.60 -7.70
C LYS A 226 22.48 4.83 -7.21
N GLY A 227 22.29 3.63 -6.66
CA GLY A 227 23.37 2.81 -6.11
C GLY A 227 24.45 2.44 -7.12
N GLY A 228 24.15 2.58 -8.42
CA GLY A 228 25.04 2.17 -9.50
C GLY A 228 25.13 0.64 -9.62
N PRO A 229 25.70 0.12 -10.72
CA PRO A 229 26.02 -1.29 -10.82
C PRO A 229 27.04 -1.68 -9.74
N ARG A 230 26.95 -2.92 -9.28
CA ARG A 230 27.96 -3.53 -8.40
C ARG A 230 29.26 -3.83 -9.14
#